data_AF-A0A350RHH5-F1
#
_entry.id   AF-A0A350RHH5-F1
#
_cell.length_a   1.000
_cell.length_b   1.000
_cell.length_c   1.000
_cell.angle_alpha   90.00
_cell.angle_beta   90.00
_cell.angle_gamma   90.00
#
_symmetry.space_group_name_H-M   'P 1'
#
loop_
_entity.id
_entity.type
_entity.pdbx_description
1 polymer ?
#
loop_
_entity_poly.entity_id
_entity_poly.type
_entity_poly.pdbx_seq_one_letter_code
_entity_poly.pdbx_strand_id
1 'polypeptide(L)' 'MNSPPMRRLRLTWGGATDQGRIRANNQDAMYADSALFVVADEMGGHQGGEVAANLAVRTVAN' A
#
# COMPACT_ATOMS: atom_id res chain seq x y z
N MET A 1 34.65 -11.58 17.00
CA MET A 1 34.03 -10.25 17.22
C MET A 1 34.34 -9.38 16.02
N ASN A 2 33.30 -9.00 15.27
CA ASN A 2 33.16 -7.79 14.41
C ASN A 2 32.09 -8.08 13.35
N SER A 3 30.85 -7.67 13.63
CA SER A 3 29.78 -7.64 12.63
C SER A 3 30.07 -6.51 11.63
N PRO A 4 29.85 -6.71 10.32
CA PRO A 4 30.09 -5.67 9.33
C PRO A 4 29.17 -4.46 9.57
N PRO A 5 29.58 -3.24 9.17
CA PRO A 5 28.78 -2.04 9.36
C PRO A 5 27.48 -2.16 8.55
N MET A 6 26.33 -2.09 9.22
CA MET A 6 25.04 -2.06 8.53
C MET A 6 24.93 -0.79 7.71
N ARG A 7 24.82 -0.93 6.39
CA ARG A 7 24.64 0.20 5.48
C ARG A 7 23.25 0.80 5.70
N ARG A 8 23.19 1.97 6.34
CA ARG A 8 21.92 2.67 6.61
C ARG A 8 21.35 3.21 5.29
N LEU A 9 20.24 2.63 4.84
CA LEU A 9 19.47 3.18 3.73
C LEU A 9 18.57 4.30 4.25
N ARG A 10 18.63 5.47 3.63
CA ARG A 10 17.69 6.56 3.89
C ARG A 10 16.68 6.58 2.75
N LEU A 11 15.43 6.24 3.05
CA LEU A 11 14.32 6.30 2.11
C LEU A 11 13.55 7.61 2.31
N THR A 12 13.16 8.22 1.21
CA THR A 12 12.15 9.29 1.17
C THR A 12 11.03 8.75 0.30
N TRP A 13 9.80 8.78 0.80
CA TRP A 13 8.64 8.24 0.10
C TRP A 13 7.47 9.22 0.14
N GLY A 14 6.53 9.02 -0.78
CA GLY A 14 5.29 9.74 -0.90
C GLY A 14 4.23 8.82 -1.49
N GLY A 15 2.97 9.13 -1.23
CA GLY A 15 1.84 8.29 -1.62
C GLY A 15 0.66 9.11 -2.10
N ALA A 16 0.05 8.69 -3.20
CA ALA A 16 -1.15 9.29 -3.76
C ALA A 16 -1.93 8.23 -4.55
N THR A 17 -3.26 8.34 -4.54
CA THR A 17 -4.17 7.57 -5.40
C THR A 17 -5.26 8.50 -5.93
N ASP A 18 -5.86 8.14 -7.08
CA ASP A 18 -6.88 8.93 -7.77
C ASP A 18 -7.94 7.99 -8.36
N GLN A 19 -9.22 8.38 -8.26
CA GLN A 19 -10.34 7.60 -8.77
C GLN A 19 -10.35 7.49 -10.31
N GLY A 20 -9.68 8.41 -11.00
CA GLY A 20 -9.77 8.58 -12.43
C GLY A 20 -11.12 9.15 -12.87
N ARG A 21 -11.38 9.12 -14.18
CA ARG A 21 -12.51 9.84 -14.81
C ARG A 21 -13.75 8.98 -15.08
N ILE A 22 -13.64 7.67 -14.97
CA ILE A 22 -14.70 6.72 -15.43
C ILE A 22 -15.37 6.01 -14.26
N ARG A 23 -14.59 5.55 -13.27
CA ARG A 23 -15.12 4.80 -12.13
C ARG A 23 -15.84 5.74 -11.18
N ALA A 24 -16.89 5.24 -10.53
CA ALA A 24 -17.67 6.01 -9.55
C ALA A 24 -17.00 6.07 -8.16
N ASN A 25 -16.16 5.06 -7.85
CA ASN A 25 -15.41 4.96 -6.61
C ASN A 25 -13.97 4.51 -6.90
N ASN A 26 -13.02 4.97 -6.08
CA ASN A 26 -11.67 4.44 -6.07
C ASN A 26 -11.61 3.20 -5.16
N GLN A 27 -11.09 2.11 -5.68
CA GLN A 27 -10.97 0.83 -4.97
C GLN A 27 -9.50 0.47 -4.67
N ASP A 28 -8.58 1.42 -4.89
CA ASP A 28 -7.20 1.30 -4.50
C ASP A 28 -7.05 1.48 -2.98
N ALA A 29 -6.19 0.69 -2.35
CA ALA A 29 -5.70 0.93 -1.00
C ALA A 29 -4.17 0.92 -0.97
N MET A 30 -3.59 1.72 -0.07
CA MET A 30 -2.14 1.81 0.06
C MET A 30 -1.67 2.05 1.50
N TYR A 31 -0.43 1.63 1.79
CA TYR A 31 0.28 1.91 3.04
C TYR A 31 1.74 2.25 2.73
N ALA A 32 2.31 3.22 3.42
CA ALA A 32 3.70 3.62 3.21
C ALA A 32 4.34 4.14 4.50
N ASP A 33 5.30 3.38 5.03
CA ASP A 33 6.11 3.76 6.18
C ASP A 33 7.57 3.27 5.98
N SER A 34 8.46 3.73 6.87
CA SER A 34 9.92 3.63 6.97
C SER A 34 10.61 2.37 6.41
N ALA A 35 9.91 1.24 6.29
CA ALA A 35 10.44 0.00 5.75
C ALA A 35 9.42 -0.85 4.96
N LEU A 36 8.17 -0.40 4.84
CA LEU A 36 7.09 -1.18 4.22
C LEU A 36 6.19 -0.29 3.37
N PHE A 37 6.03 -0.68 2.12
CA PHE A 37 5.20 -0.01 1.14
C PHE A 37 4.27 -1.05 0.50
N VAL A 38 2.97 -0.78 0.52
CA VAL A 38 1.93 -1.70 0.03
C VAL A 38 0.96 -0.93 -0.85
N VAL A 39 0.58 -1.53 -1.98
CA VAL A 39 -0.51 -1.08 -2.84
C VAL A 39 -1.37 -2.29 -3.16
N ALA A 40 -2.69 -2.15 -3.07
CA ALA A 40 -3.67 -3.15 -3.43
C ALA A 40 -4.73 -2.53 -4.36
N ASP A 41 -4.92 -3.12 -5.54
CA ASP A 41 -5.96 -2.78 -6.52
C ASP A 41 -7.02 -3.88 -6.49
N GLU A 42 -8.28 -3.53 -6.22
CA GLU A 42 -9.37 -4.49 -6.27
C GLU A 42 -9.98 -4.59 -7.68
N MET A 43 -10.04 -5.83 -8.17
CA MET A 43 -10.75 -6.17 -9.39
C MET A 43 -12.06 -6.90 -9.04
N GLY A 44 -13.06 -6.15 -8.57
CA GLY A 44 -14.34 -6.73 -8.18
C GLY A 44 -15.44 -5.68 -8.13
N GLY A 45 -16.15 -5.48 -9.24
CA GLY A 45 -17.29 -4.56 -9.36
C GLY A 45 -18.53 -4.92 -8.52
N HIS A 46 -18.36 -5.68 -7.44
CA HIS A 46 -19.39 -5.97 -6.42
C HIS A 46 -19.04 -5.27 -5.11
N GLN A 47 -20.03 -5.12 -4.22
CA GLN A 47 -19.97 -4.31 -2.97
C GLN A 47 -18.86 -4.68 -1.95
N GLY A 48 -17.96 -5.62 -2.26
CA GLY A 48 -16.81 -5.98 -1.44
C GLY A 48 -15.48 -5.40 -1.91
N GLY A 49 -15.46 -4.78 -3.09
CA GLY A 49 -14.26 -4.32 -3.80
C GLY A 49 -13.44 -3.22 -3.13
N GLU A 50 -13.88 -2.67 -2.01
CA GLU A 50 -13.05 -1.74 -1.21
C GLU A 50 -12.55 -2.43 0.07
N VAL A 51 -13.27 -3.45 0.52
CA VAL A 51 -13.06 -4.11 1.79
C VAL A 51 -11.88 -5.06 1.71
N ALA A 52 -11.69 -5.76 0.60
CA ALA A 52 -10.58 -6.69 0.43
C ALA A 52 -9.23 -5.98 0.22
N ALA A 53 -9.15 -4.86 -0.52
CA ALA A 53 -7.92 -4.08 -0.64
C ALA A 53 -7.52 -3.48 0.71
N ASN A 54 -8.48 -2.92 1.45
CA ASN A 54 -8.23 -2.44 2.81
C ASN A 54 -7.79 -3.57 3.75
N LEU A 55 -8.40 -4.75 3.66
CA LEU A 55 -8.00 -5.92 4.45
C LEU A 55 -6.59 -6.39 4.09
N ALA A 56 -6.26 -6.46 2.80
CA ALA A 56 -4.94 -6.88 2.32
C ALA A 56 -3.84 -5.95 2.85
N VAL A 57 -4.02 -4.64 2.68
CA VAL A 57 -3.07 -3.63 3.17
C VAL A 57 -2.89 -3.74 4.68
N ARG A 58 -3.99 -3.81 5.44
CA ARG A 58 -3.92 -3.93 6.91
C ARG A 58 -3.24 -5.21 7.36
N THR A 59 -3.49 -6.33 6.69
CA THR A 59 -2.90 -7.62 7.05
C THR A 59 -1.39 -7.63 6.84
N VAL A 60 -0.90 -6.99 5.78
CA VAL A 60 0.53 -6.89 5.48
C VAL A 60 1.23 -5.86 6.38
N ALA A 61 0.52 -4.81 6.80
CA ALA A 61 1.07 -3.73 7.62
C ALA A 61 0.99 -3.94 9.14
N ASN A 62 0.49 -5.09 9.60
CA ASN A 62 0.30 -5.43 11.02
C ASN A 62 1.55 -6.00 11.69
#